data_AF-A0A1H5WHN7-F1
#
_entry.id   AF-A0A1H5WHN7-F1
#
_cell.length_a   1.000
_cell.length_b   1.000
_cell.length_c   1.000
_cell.angle_alpha   90.00
_cell.angle_beta   90.00
_cell.angle_gamma   90.00
#
_symmetry.space_group_name_H-M   'P 1'
#
loop_
_entity.id
_entity.type
_entity.pdbx_description
1 polymer ?
#
loop_
_entity_poly.entity_id
_entity_poly.type
_entity_poly.pdbx_seq_one_letter_code
_entity_poly.pdbx_strand_id
1 'polypeptide(L)'
;MAAASVQALTTAIQVRHGRSTSASGPRRAVPNTLAGLGLAVSAFAALWLTVESYGRERRHLGALVYSTIRPEWDSAFFRWVFLLLDLGTVVVLIFPAAGLIGVLISSLIAGHLDSTQILVHIATLVTTTTAGVLIVVTKVHVHGDLTIPWPLIVLGVIGGLLADVEVPAGRSSDDSRQLGPATDTGAEEADGDRGADRARQSPARGRALTALGWTLRILVLLMFLIGAPLYNDLVSGADLPLWTHPLLAVALVIPALLLFGVSAGLLDQGRRHRHRIIPSFEELTGQRYLLYLRPFTIDPAMALPPTEAPGWSTRSPFELPGTHEEFLMRQFRGLGRVVAIGQPGERLPALGAERGYLPVDNWQEAVSGLIRGAHAVIISAVPGSGTMWEFTEALHATAPTRLLLLVYDDELYHAFREGAGQEHARRSSAEPGIDWPPLPQLPDIPPAAHTKGLRWDFPLRGILSFDHRWRPRFTRFPPAVPRLRHVWTIRRLVRRALKPVTDPISQLPPAPSPRSTADPGFPGPAAQNTDESDSTLPK
;
A
#
# COMPACT_ATOMS: atom_id res chain seq x y z
N MET A 1 -10.13 9.99 -27.76
CA MET A 1 -11.45 10.58 -27.42
C MET A 1 -12.16 11.14 -28.65
N ALA A 2 -11.62 12.15 -29.34
CA ALA A 2 -12.27 12.77 -30.50
C ALA A 2 -12.69 11.76 -31.60
N ALA A 3 -11.81 10.83 -31.97
CA ALA A 3 -12.13 9.82 -33.00
C ALA A 3 -13.30 8.89 -32.60
N ALA A 4 -13.32 8.39 -31.35
CA ALA A 4 -14.39 7.53 -30.86
C ALA A 4 -15.75 8.27 -30.76
N SER A 5 -15.74 9.53 -30.35
CA SER A 5 -16.94 10.38 -30.32
C SER A 5 -17.47 10.69 -31.72
N VAL A 6 -16.57 10.96 -32.67
CA VAL A 6 -16.93 11.13 -34.09
C VAL A 6 -17.54 9.84 -34.64
N GLN A 7 -16.95 8.68 -34.35
CA GLN A 7 -17.43 7.39 -34.83
C GLN A 7 -18.80 7.00 -34.25
N ALA A 8 -19.04 7.25 -32.97
CA ALA A 8 -20.35 7.08 -32.34
C ALA A 8 -21.41 8.03 -32.93
N LEU A 9 -21.05 9.29 -33.18
CA LEU A 9 -21.93 10.28 -33.80
C LEU A 9 -22.27 9.90 -35.25
N THR A 10 -21.28 9.44 -36.02
CA THR A 10 -21.48 9.04 -37.42
C THR A 10 -22.38 7.81 -37.52
N THR A 11 -22.21 6.85 -36.60
CA THR A 11 -23.05 5.65 -36.51
C THR A 11 -24.48 6.02 -36.11
N ALA A 12 -24.67 6.94 -35.16
CA ALA A 12 -25.98 7.43 -34.75
C ALA A 12 -26.71 8.21 -35.88
N ILE A 13 -25.97 9.01 -36.67
CA ILE A 13 -26.50 9.75 -37.82
C ILE A 13 -26.93 8.78 -38.94
N GLN A 14 -26.13 7.75 -39.24
CA GLN A 14 -26.49 6.76 -40.26
C GLN A 14 -27.74 5.95 -39.86
N VAL A 15 -27.86 5.54 -38.60
CA VAL A 15 -29.07 4.86 -38.08
C VAL A 15 -30.30 5.77 -38.15
N ARG A 16 -30.13 7.09 -37.95
CA ARG A 16 -31.23 8.07 -38.02
C ARG A 16 -31.68 8.37 -39.46
N HIS A 17 -30.76 8.46 -40.42
CA HIS A 17 -31.08 8.73 -41.82
C HIS A 17 -31.60 7.51 -42.60
N GLY A 18 -31.28 6.29 -42.17
CA GLY A 18 -31.85 5.07 -42.78
C GLY A 18 -33.37 4.90 -42.58
N ARG A 19 -34.02 5.70 -41.73
CA ARG A 19 -35.47 5.63 -41.47
C ARG A 19 -36.34 6.49 -42.41
N SER A 20 -35.78 7.41 -43.19
CA SER A 20 -36.56 8.41 -43.94
C SER A 20 -36.76 8.11 -45.44
N THR A 21 -36.23 7.02 -45.98
CA THR A 21 -36.38 6.67 -47.40
C THR A 21 -37.20 5.39 -47.58
N SER A 22 -38.52 5.55 -47.63
CA SER A 22 -39.48 4.51 -48.02
C SER A 22 -39.68 4.53 -49.53
N ALA A 23 -39.15 3.53 -50.25
CA ALA A 23 -39.72 3.02 -51.50
C ALA A 23 -39.17 1.60 -51.81
N SER A 24 -40.03 0.60 -51.58
CA SER A 24 -40.09 -0.75 -52.17
C SER A 24 -38.80 -1.56 -52.33
N GLY A 25 -38.48 -2.37 -51.31
CA GLY A 25 -37.62 -3.56 -51.42
C GLY A 25 -37.34 -4.18 -50.05
N PRO A 26 -37.37 -5.51 -49.88
CA PRO A 26 -37.17 -6.16 -48.58
C PRO A 26 -35.68 -6.13 -48.20
N ARG A 27 -35.19 -4.98 -47.75
CA ARG A 27 -33.85 -4.88 -47.16
C ARG A 27 -33.89 -5.40 -45.73
N ARG A 28 -33.15 -6.48 -45.48
CA ARG A 28 -32.89 -7.01 -44.13
C ARG A 28 -32.31 -5.90 -43.26
N ALA A 29 -33.06 -5.47 -42.25
CA ALA A 29 -32.60 -4.51 -41.26
C ALA A 29 -31.39 -5.09 -40.54
N VAL A 30 -30.31 -4.31 -40.41
CA VAL A 30 -29.17 -4.67 -39.58
C VAL A 30 -29.69 -4.87 -38.15
N PRO A 31 -29.46 -6.03 -37.51
CA PRO A 31 -30.04 -6.31 -36.21
C PRO A 31 -29.52 -5.32 -35.17
N ASN A 32 -30.44 -4.73 -34.39
CA ASN A 32 -30.15 -3.72 -33.36
C ASN A 32 -29.08 -4.16 -32.35
N THR A 33 -28.83 -5.46 -32.23
CA THR A 33 -27.80 -6.08 -31.38
C THR A 33 -26.37 -5.68 -31.77
N LEU A 34 -26.07 -5.52 -33.07
CA LEU A 34 -24.74 -5.11 -33.53
C LEU A 34 -24.43 -3.65 -33.19
N ALA A 35 -25.43 -2.77 -33.31
CA ALA A 35 -25.31 -1.37 -32.94
C ALA A 35 -25.12 -1.21 -31.41
N GLY A 36 -25.85 -1.97 -30.61
CA GLY A 36 -25.69 -2.00 -29.15
C GLY A 36 -24.29 -2.47 -28.71
N LEU A 37 -23.75 -3.50 -29.37
CA LEU A 37 -22.41 -4.02 -29.09
C LEU A 37 -21.33 -2.97 -29.38
N GLY A 38 -21.39 -2.29 -30.53
CA GLY A 38 -20.44 -1.24 -30.88
C GLY A 38 -20.43 -0.08 -29.89
N LEU A 39 -21.61 0.29 -29.37
CA LEU A 39 -21.76 1.35 -28.37
C LEU A 39 -21.18 0.92 -27.01
N ALA A 40 -21.41 -0.33 -26.59
CA ALA A 40 -20.85 -0.90 -25.36
C ALA A 40 -19.32 -0.99 -25.42
N VAL A 41 -18.75 -1.45 -26.53
CA VAL A 41 -17.28 -1.51 -26.73
C VAL A 41 -16.67 -0.11 -26.71
N SER A 42 -17.32 0.86 -27.36
CA SER A 42 -16.84 2.25 -27.38
C SER A 42 -16.90 2.89 -25.99
N ALA A 43 -17.96 2.66 -25.23
CA ALA A 43 -18.11 3.14 -23.85
C ALA A 43 -17.05 2.52 -22.92
N PHE A 44 -16.80 1.21 -23.06
CA PHE A 44 -15.75 0.52 -22.32
C PHE A 44 -14.36 1.10 -22.63
N ALA A 45 -14.02 1.28 -23.91
CA ALA A 45 -12.74 1.84 -24.33
C ALA A 45 -12.54 3.29 -23.82
N ALA A 46 -13.58 4.11 -23.87
CA ALA A 46 -13.53 5.49 -23.37
C ALA A 46 -13.35 5.55 -21.85
N LEU A 47 -14.12 4.75 -21.10
CA LEU A 47 -13.99 4.62 -19.65
C LEU A 47 -12.58 4.13 -19.28
N TRP A 48 -12.08 3.14 -20.01
CA TRP A 48 -10.76 2.57 -19.78
C TRP A 48 -9.63 3.58 -19.99
N LEU A 49 -9.60 4.26 -21.13
CA LEU A 49 -8.61 5.31 -21.41
C LEU A 49 -8.65 6.43 -20.37
N THR A 50 -9.83 6.72 -19.82
CA THR A 50 -9.99 7.71 -18.75
C THR A 50 -9.36 7.22 -17.44
N VAL A 51 -9.62 5.96 -17.06
CA VAL A 51 -9.02 5.34 -15.86
C VAL A 51 -7.50 5.21 -16.00
N GLU A 52 -7.01 4.81 -17.17
CA GLU A 52 -5.57 4.71 -17.45
C GLU A 52 -4.88 6.07 -17.38
N SER A 53 -5.44 7.09 -18.04
CA SER A 53 -4.93 8.46 -18.04
C SER A 53 -4.89 9.07 -16.63
N TYR A 54 -5.89 8.75 -15.80
CA TYR A 54 -5.94 9.25 -14.43
C TYR A 54 -4.99 8.49 -13.49
N GLY A 55 -4.95 7.16 -13.60
CA GLY A 55 -4.21 6.30 -12.68
C GLY A 55 -2.71 6.21 -12.95
N ARG A 56 -2.25 6.56 -14.16
CA ARG A 56 -0.83 6.61 -14.50
C ARG A 56 -0.30 8.04 -14.54
N GLU A 57 0.87 8.24 -13.95
CA GLU A 57 1.65 9.47 -14.03
C GLU A 57 2.78 9.25 -15.03
N ARG A 58 2.97 10.18 -15.97
CA ARG A 58 4.16 10.18 -16.82
C ARG A 58 5.32 10.77 -16.03
N ARG A 59 6.40 10.02 -15.89
CA ARG A 59 7.65 10.47 -15.29
C ARG A 59 8.75 10.49 -16.34
N HIS A 60 9.66 11.43 -16.17
CA HIS A 60 10.80 11.62 -17.05
C HIS A 60 12.07 11.16 -16.31
N LEU A 61 12.84 10.25 -16.91
CA LEU A 61 14.20 9.91 -16.48
C LEU A 61 15.15 10.30 -17.63
N GLY A 62 15.68 11.52 -17.59
CA GLY A 62 16.41 12.08 -18.74
C GLY A 62 15.51 12.18 -19.99
N ALA A 63 15.91 11.55 -21.09
CA ALA A 63 15.11 11.49 -22.32
C ALA A 63 14.01 10.40 -22.31
N LEU A 64 14.04 9.48 -21.33
CA LEU A 64 13.05 8.40 -21.22
C LEU A 64 11.77 8.89 -20.54
N VAL A 65 10.66 8.85 -21.27
CA VAL A 65 9.32 9.04 -20.72
C VAL A 65 8.75 7.67 -20.37
N TYR A 66 8.50 7.42 -19.08
CA TYR A 66 7.88 6.17 -18.63
C TYR A 66 6.61 6.46 -17.83
N SER A 67 5.62 5.58 -17.91
CA SER A 67 4.39 5.70 -17.12
C SER A 67 4.51 4.87 -15.85
N THR A 68 4.44 5.50 -14.68
CA THR A 68 4.27 4.78 -13.41
C THR A 68 2.83 4.85 -12.95
N ILE A 69 2.35 3.84 -12.23
CA ILE A 69 1.10 3.98 -11.50
C ILE A 69 1.31 5.10 -10.46
N ARG A 70 0.33 6.00 -10.29
CA ARG A 70 0.41 7.04 -9.27
C ARG A 70 0.67 6.39 -7.91
N PRO A 71 1.54 6.95 -7.05
CA PRO A 71 1.89 6.33 -5.77
C PRO A 71 0.67 6.10 -4.86
N GLU A 72 -0.36 6.94 -4.98
CA GLU A 72 -1.66 6.77 -4.31
C GLU A 72 -2.39 5.47 -4.71
N TRP A 73 -2.12 4.96 -5.91
CA TRP A 73 -2.71 3.76 -6.51
C TRP A 73 -1.70 2.62 -6.61
N ASP A 74 -0.45 2.79 -6.18
CA ASP A 74 0.60 1.78 -6.37
C ASP A 74 0.51 0.65 -5.32
N SER A 75 -0.59 -0.09 -5.40
CA SER A 75 -0.83 -1.31 -4.63
C SER A 75 -0.80 -2.52 -5.55
N ALA A 76 -0.45 -3.70 -5.00
CA ALA A 76 -0.51 -4.96 -5.73
C ALA A 76 -1.89 -5.19 -6.39
N PHE A 77 -2.98 -4.74 -5.75
CA PHE A 77 -4.32 -4.81 -6.30
C PHE A 77 -4.46 -4.00 -7.60
N PHE A 78 -4.08 -2.73 -7.59
CA PHE A 78 -4.20 -1.88 -8.78
C PHE A 78 -3.26 -2.33 -9.89
N ARG A 79 -2.06 -2.84 -9.56
CA ARG A 79 -1.17 -3.47 -10.56
C ARG A 79 -1.88 -4.63 -11.29
N TRP A 80 -2.56 -5.51 -10.55
CA TRP A 80 -3.35 -6.60 -11.15
C TRP A 80 -4.57 -6.10 -11.93
N VAL A 81 -5.25 -5.05 -11.45
CA VAL A 81 -6.38 -4.43 -12.16
C VAL A 81 -5.93 -3.83 -13.49
N PHE A 82 -4.82 -3.07 -13.49
CA PHE A 82 -4.26 -2.52 -14.73
C PHE A 82 -3.83 -3.64 -15.69
N LEU A 83 -3.25 -4.73 -15.18
CA LEU A 83 -2.88 -5.89 -15.99
C LEU A 83 -4.11 -6.60 -16.60
N LEU A 84 -5.16 -6.83 -15.82
CA LEU A 84 -6.39 -7.48 -16.28
C LEU A 84 -7.15 -6.62 -17.29
N LEU A 85 -7.17 -5.31 -17.10
CA LEU A 85 -7.79 -4.39 -18.04
C LEU A 85 -6.95 -4.20 -19.31
N ASP A 86 -5.62 -4.24 -19.21
CA ASP A 86 -4.73 -4.32 -20.37
C ASP A 86 -4.99 -5.61 -21.16
N LEU A 87 -5.09 -6.75 -20.49
CA LEU A 87 -5.43 -8.04 -21.12
C LEU A 87 -6.85 -8.02 -21.72
N GLY A 88 -7.82 -7.45 -21.00
CA GLY A 88 -9.18 -7.26 -21.48
C GLY A 88 -9.24 -6.37 -22.71
N THR A 89 -8.42 -5.31 -22.77
CA THR A 89 -8.28 -4.43 -23.93
C THR A 89 -7.72 -5.18 -25.13
N VAL A 90 -6.71 -6.03 -24.93
CA VAL A 90 -6.16 -6.92 -25.96
C VAL A 90 -7.24 -7.88 -26.47
N VAL A 91 -8.00 -8.51 -25.58
CA VAL A 91 -9.07 -9.46 -25.98
C VAL A 91 -10.23 -8.74 -26.69
N VAL A 92 -10.67 -7.59 -26.18
CA VAL A 92 -11.80 -6.80 -26.71
C VAL A 92 -11.42 -6.04 -27.98
N LEU A 93 -10.15 -5.73 -28.24
CA LEU A 93 -9.72 -5.15 -29.52
C LEU A 93 -9.47 -6.23 -30.57
N ILE A 94 -8.81 -7.34 -30.21
CA ILE A 94 -8.36 -8.34 -31.19
C ILE A 94 -9.50 -9.25 -31.65
N PHE A 95 -10.33 -9.77 -30.74
CA PHE A 95 -11.35 -10.76 -31.10
C PHE A 95 -12.54 -10.16 -31.87
N PRO A 96 -13.09 -9.00 -31.48
CA PRO A 96 -14.13 -8.33 -32.27
C PRO A 96 -13.63 -7.82 -33.62
N ALA A 97 -12.36 -7.39 -33.74
CA ALA A 97 -11.77 -7.01 -35.02
C ALA A 97 -11.72 -8.20 -35.99
N ALA A 98 -11.29 -9.38 -35.52
CA ALA A 98 -11.31 -10.60 -36.32
C ALA A 98 -12.73 -11.01 -36.75
N GLY A 99 -13.71 -10.90 -35.85
CA GLY A 99 -15.12 -11.14 -36.18
C GLY A 99 -15.69 -10.14 -37.20
N LEU A 100 -15.36 -8.85 -37.06
CA LEU A 100 -15.79 -7.79 -37.97
C LEU A 100 -15.17 -7.97 -39.36
N ILE A 101 -13.89 -8.36 -39.43
CA ILE A 101 -13.19 -8.74 -40.66
C ILE A 101 -13.91 -9.90 -41.34
N GLY A 102 -14.26 -10.96 -40.60
CA GLY A 102 -14.99 -12.10 -41.14
C GLY A 102 -16.36 -11.72 -41.72
N VAL A 103 -17.10 -10.85 -41.04
CA VAL A 103 -18.41 -10.35 -41.51
C VAL A 103 -18.27 -9.45 -42.75
N LEU A 104 -17.24 -8.60 -42.79
CA LEU A 104 -16.95 -7.75 -43.96
C LEU A 104 -16.54 -8.58 -45.17
N ILE A 105 -15.66 -9.56 -45.01
CA ILE A 105 -15.25 -10.49 -46.08
C ILE A 105 -16.47 -11.29 -46.58
N SER A 106 -17.29 -11.82 -45.67
CA SER A 106 -18.49 -12.57 -46.05
C SER A 106 -19.52 -11.70 -46.78
N SER A 107 -19.65 -10.42 -46.41
CA SER A 107 -20.57 -9.48 -47.07
C SER A 107 -20.02 -8.98 -48.42
N LEU A 108 -18.70 -8.91 -48.57
CA LEU A 108 -18.00 -8.63 -49.83
C LEU A 108 -18.23 -9.75 -50.84
N ILE A 109 -18.05 -11.01 -50.42
CA ILE A 109 -18.24 -12.20 -51.26
C ILE A 109 -19.71 -12.33 -51.71
N ALA A 110 -20.65 -11.93 -50.87
CA ALA A 110 -22.08 -11.93 -51.19
C ALA A 110 -22.53 -10.75 -52.08
N GLY A 111 -21.63 -9.81 -52.41
CA GLY A 111 -21.95 -8.63 -53.24
C GLY A 111 -22.93 -7.65 -52.58
N HIS A 112 -23.00 -7.64 -51.24
CA HIS A 112 -24.01 -6.89 -50.49
C HIS A 112 -23.60 -5.49 -50.05
N LEU A 113 -22.34 -5.10 -50.26
CA LEU A 113 -21.81 -3.79 -49.87
C LEU A 113 -21.33 -3.02 -51.10
N ASP A 114 -21.66 -1.74 -51.15
CA ASP A 114 -21.11 -0.79 -52.12
C ASP A 114 -19.64 -0.46 -51.77
N SER A 115 -18.80 -0.21 -52.77
CA SER A 115 -17.36 0.05 -52.62
C SER A 115 -17.05 1.15 -51.62
N THR A 116 -17.94 2.13 -51.48
CA THR A 116 -17.83 3.23 -50.52
C THR A 116 -18.01 2.77 -49.07
N GLN A 117 -18.93 1.84 -48.80
CA GLN A 117 -19.17 1.29 -47.46
C GLN A 117 -18.03 0.36 -47.02
N ILE A 118 -17.49 -0.41 -47.97
CA ILE A 118 -16.31 -1.25 -47.76
C ILE A 118 -15.12 -0.38 -47.34
N LEU A 119 -14.90 0.74 -48.03
CA LEU A 119 -13.78 1.64 -47.75
C LEU A 119 -13.90 2.29 -46.37
N VAL A 120 -15.11 2.68 -45.94
CA VAL A 120 -15.36 3.21 -44.59
C VAL A 120 -15.11 2.16 -43.52
N HIS A 121 -15.56 0.92 -43.70
CA HIS A 121 -15.36 -0.13 -42.72
C HIS A 121 -13.89 -0.59 -42.64
N ILE A 122 -13.20 -0.68 -43.78
CA ILE A 122 -11.75 -0.97 -43.82
C ILE A 122 -10.97 0.17 -43.15
N ALA A 123 -11.25 1.44 -43.48
CA ALA A 123 -10.59 2.57 -42.84
C ALA A 123 -10.82 2.58 -41.32
N THR A 124 -12.04 2.27 -40.88
CA THR A 124 -12.40 2.18 -39.47
C THR A 124 -11.63 1.06 -38.76
N LEU A 125 -11.59 -0.12 -39.35
CA LEU A 125 -10.88 -1.28 -38.84
C LEU A 125 -9.37 -1.04 -38.79
N VAL A 126 -8.78 -0.50 -39.86
CA VAL A 126 -7.36 -0.14 -39.93
C VAL A 126 -7.03 0.89 -38.87
N THR A 127 -7.83 1.94 -38.72
CA THR A 127 -7.59 2.98 -37.71
C THR A 127 -7.68 2.42 -36.28
N THR A 128 -8.64 1.54 -36.02
CA THR A 128 -8.84 0.93 -34.69
C THR A 128 -7.73 -0.08 -34.38
N THR A 129 -7.31 -0.87 -35.36
CA THR A 129 -6.24 -1.87 -35.21
C THR A 129 -4.89 -1.19 -35.07
N THR A 130 -4.60 -0.17 -35.89
CA THR A 130 -3.37 0.62 -35.80
C THR A 130 -3.28 1.37 -34.47
N ALA A 131 -4.38 1.94 -33.96
CA ALA A 131 -4.40 2.55 -32.64
C ALA A 131 -4.14 1.52 -31.52
N GLY A 132 -4.73 0.33 -31.62
CA GLY A 132 -4.50 -0.77 -30.67
C GLY A 132 -3.06 -1.29 -30.68
N VAL A 133 -2.50 -1.52 -31.88
CA VAL A 133 -1.11 -1.94 -32.06
C VAL A 133 -0.14 -0.88 -31.55
N LEU A 134 -0.39 0.41 -31.83
CA LEU A 134 0.46 1.48 -31.34
C LEU A 134 0.46 1.53 -29.80
N ILE A 135 -0.70 1.36 -29.14
CA ILE A 135 -0.79 1.30 -27.67
C ILE A 135 0.01 0.10 -27.11
N VAL A 136 -0.10 -1.07 -27.74
CA VAL A 136 0.63 -2.28 -27.32
C VAL A 136 2.13 -2.15 -27.55
N VAL A 137 2.57 -1.69 -28.72
CA VAL A 137 3.99 -1.50 -29.07
C VAL A 137 4.63 -0.44 -28.18
N THR A 138 3.92 0.66 -27.89
CA THR A 138 4.42 1.70 -26.99
C THR A 138 4.53 1.20 -25.55
N LYS A 139 3.69 0.24 -25.11
CA LYS A 139 3.82 -0.42 -23.81
C LYS A 139 4.98 -1.40 -23.74
N VAL A 140 5.23 -2.18 -24.79
CA VAL A 140 6.31 -3.17 -24.87
C VAL A 140 7.69 -2.51 -24.86
N HIS A 141 7.84 -1.36 -25.53
CA HIS A 141 9.12 -0.63 -25.54
C HIS A 141 9.48 0.01 -24.18
N VAL A 142 8.50 0.15 -23.27
CA VAL A 142 8.68 0.75 -21.94
C VAL A 142 9.01 -0.29 -20.86
N HIS A 143 8.79 -1.58 -21.10
CA HIS A 143 9.07 -2.67 -20.15
C HIS A 143 9.91 -3.75 -20.86
N GLY A 144 11.24 -3.58 -20.87
CA GLY A 144 12.19 -4.40 -21.62
C GLY A 144 12.23 -5.91 -21.35
N ASP A 145 11.35 -6.47 -20.50
CA ASP A 145 11.38 -7.87 -20.07
C ASP A 145 10.05 -8.65 -20.28
N LEU A 146 9.05 -8.10 -20.98
CA LEU A 146 7.81 -8.86 -21.24
C LEU A 146 7.98 -9.83 -22.43
N THR A 147 8.45 -11.06 -22.16
CA THR A 147 8.47 -12.17 -23.13
C THR A 147 7.06 -12.75 -23.32
N ILE A 148 6.31 -12.22 -24.29
CA ILE A 148 5.07 -12.83 -24.79
C ILE A 148 5.43 -14.09 -25.59
N PRO A 149 4.66 -15.19 -25.50
CA PRO A 149 4.93 -16.41 -26.25
C PRO A 149 4.81 -16.14 -27.76
N TRP A 150 5.97 -16.11 -28.42
CA TRP A 150 6.17 -15.96 -29.85
C TRP A 150 5.30 -16.85 -30.78
N PRO A 151 4.80 -18.04 -30.40
CA PRO A 151 3.97 -18.85 -31.31
C PRO A 151 2.70 -18.15 -31.83
N LEU A 152 2.09 -17.25 -31.04
CA LEU A 152 0.89 -16.49 -31.46
C LEU A 152 1.22 -15.38 -32.47
N ILE A 153 2.40 -14.80 -32.38
CA ILE A 153 2.90 -13.81 -33.34
C ILE A 153 3.35 -14.52 -34.62
N VAL A 154 4.02 -15.67 -34.50
CA VAL A 154 4.47 -16.48 -35.64
C VAL A 154 3.28 -17.00 -36.47
N LEU A 155 2.15 -17.37 -35.84
CA LEU A 155 0.93 -17.73 -36.59
C LEU A 155 0.30 -16.53 -37.34
N GLY A 156 0.40 -15.32 -36.79
CA GLY A 156 -0.05 -14.10 -37.47
C GLY A 156 0.92 -13.62 -38.57
N VAL A 157 2.21 -13.87 -38.40
CA VAL A 157 3.29 -13.48 -39.32
C VAL A 157 3.39 -14.45 -40.51
N ILE A 158 3.19 -15.76 -40.32
CA ILE A 158 3.13 -16.75 -41.41
C ILE A 158 1.90 -16.51 -42.32
N GLY A 159 0.80 -15.99 -41.77
CA GLY A 159 -0.35 -15.54 -42.56
C GLY A 159 -0.10 -14.24 -43.34
N GLY A 160 0.83 -13.39 -42.90
CA GLY A 160 1.18 -12.12 -43.54
C GLY A 160 2.34 -12.20 -44.54
N LEU A 161 3.25 -13.18 -44.40
CA LEU A 161 4.41 -13.39 -45.28
C LEU A 161 4.10 -14.04 -46.63
N LEU A 162 2.83 -14.34 -46.92
CA LEU A 162 2.37 -14.81 -48.23
C LEU A 162 1.96 -13.67 -49.19
N ALA A 163 2.14 -12.40 -48.80
CA ALA A 163 1.91 -11.24 -49.66
C ALA A 163 3.16 -10.33 -49.65
N ASP A 164 3.94 -10.43 -50.72
CA ASP A 164 5.27 -9.86 -50.93
C ASP A 164 5.28 -8.35 -51.23
N VAL A 165 6.38 -7.68 -50.82
CA VAL A 165 7.21 -6.64 -51.51
C VAL A 165 6.52 -5.26 -51.82
N GLU A 166 7.05 -4.07 -51.51
CA GLU A 166 8.38 -3.45 -51.78
C GLU A 166 8.58 -2.12 -50.98
N VAL A 167 9.85 -1.68 -50.82
CA VAL A 167 10.33 -0.45 -50.13
C VAL A 167 10.99 0.50 -51.16
N PRO A 168 10.83 1.85 -51.15
CA PRO A 168 11.84 2.82 -50.58
C PRO A 168 11.24 4.18 -50.09
N ALA A 169 11.67 4.82 -48.98
CA ALA A 169 12.90 5.55 -48.59
C ALA A 169 12.71 7.10 -48.58
N GLY A 170 13.12 7.79 -47.49
CA GLY A 170 13.23 9.27 -47.44
C GLY A 170 13.55 9.91 -46.06
N ARG A 171 14.83 10.27 -45.88
CA ARG A 171 15.53 11.25 -44.98
C ARG A 171 14.74 12.49 -44.51
N SER A 172 15.16 13.36 -43.57
CA SER A 172 16.11 13.47 -42.43
C SER A 172 16.14 14.95 -42.00
N SER A 173 16.19 15.29 -40.70
CA SER A 173 16.78 16.51 -40.06
C SER A 173 16.15 16.65 -38.66
N ASP A 174 16.82 16.45 -37.54
CA ASP A 174 17.96 17.17 -36.96
C ASP A 174 17.68 18.67 -36.74
N ASP A 175 17.38 19.06 -35.50
CA ASP A 175 17.82 20.35 -34.96
C ASP A 175 17.85 20.31 -33.43
N SER A 176 18.96 20.78 -32.88
CA SER A 176 19.35 20.72 -31.48
C SER A 176 19.73 22.12 -31.00
N ARG A 177 19.12 22.63 -29.91
CA ARG A 177 19.57 23.85 -29.21
C ARG A 177 19.26 23.82 -27.70
N GLN A 178 20.23 23.34 -26.94
CA GLN A 178 21.07 24.01 -25.93
C GLN A 178 20.61 25.26 -25.11
N LEU A 179 21.02 25.26 -23.82
CA LEU A 179 21.15 26.31 -22.77
C LEU A 179 19.86 26.82 -22.08
N GLY A 180 19.77 27.01 -20.75
CA GLY A 180 20.72 27.11 -19.65
C GLY A 180 19.98 27.47 -18.32
N PRO A 181 20.66 27.75 -17.19
CA PRO A 181 20.20 27.38 -15.85
C PRO A 181 19.79 28.53 -14.90
N ALA A 182 19.20 28.12 -13.77
CA ALA A 182 19.15 28.75 -12.43
C ALA A 182 18.42 30.09 -12.25
N THR A 183 17.51 30.12 -11.27
CA THR A 183 17.35 31.30 -10.42
C THR A 183 16.82 30.87 -9.06
N ASP A 184 17.69 31.08 -8.09
CA ASP A 184 17.49 31.06 -6.64
C ASP A 184 16.80 32.37 -6.26
N THR A 185 15.69 32.31 -5.52
CA THR A 185 15.20 33.45 -4.73
C THR A 185 14.64 32.93 -3.42
N GLY A 186 15.41 33.15 -2.36
CA GLY A 186 14.94 33.08 -0.99
C GLY A 186 13.89 34.14 -0.72
N ALA A 187 12.87 33.73 0.01
CA ALA A 187 12.03 34.61 0.80
C ALA A 187 11.96 34.00 2.20
N GLU A 188 12.74 34.59 3.10
CA GLU A 188 12.57 34.47 4.55
C GLU A 188 11.17 34.95 4.90
N GLU A 189 10.32 34.02 5.32
CA GLU A 189 9.07 34.35 6.00
C GLU A 189 9.12 33.70 7.39
N ALA A 190 9.37 34.57 8.37
CA ALA A 190 9.36 34.30 9.79
C ALA A 190 7.99 33.76 10.22
N ASP A 191 7.96 32.50 10.63
CA ASP A 191 6.78 31.83 11.16
C ASP A 191 7.22 30.92 12.32
N GLY A 192 7.39 31.56 13.48
CA GLY A 192 7.61 30.90 14.74
C GLY A 192 6.32 30.27 15.28
N ASP A 193 5.75 29.32 14.56
CA ASP A 193 4.76 28.34 15.07
C ASP A 193 4.61 27.09 14.16
N ARG A 194 5.59 26.80 13.30
CA ARG A 194 5.53 25.68 12.32
C ARG A 194 5.85 24.29 12.90
N GLY A 195 5.94 24.15 14.23
CA GLY A 195 6.27 22.87 14.88
C GLY A 195 5.13 21.86 14.92
N ALA A 196 3.91 22.26 14.58
CA ALA A 196 2.72 21.42 14.65
C ALA A 196 1.84 21.58 13.42
N ASP A 197 2.35 21.19 12.25
CA ASP A 197 1.52 20.85 11.09
C ASP A 197 0.65 19.64 11.48
N ARG A 198 -0.44 19.93 12.21
CA ARG A 198 -1.37 18.93 12.75
C ARG A 198 -1.80 18.05 11.59
N ALA A 199 -1.49 16.76 11.66
CA ALA A 199 -2.00 15.75 10.75
C ALA A 199 -3.48 16.06 10.47
N ARG A 200 -3.85 16.20 9.19
CA ARG A 200 -5.17 16.73 8.74
C ARG A 200 -6.26 15.68 8.97
N GLN A 201 -6.49 15.33 10.22
CA GLN A 201 -7.52 14.40 10.64
C GLN A 201 -8.85 15.13 10.82
N SER A 202 -9.92 14.50 10.36
CA SER A 202 -11.27 14.97 10.61
C SER A 202 -12.15 13.74 10.86
N PRO A 203 -12.57 13.50 12.12
CA PRO A 203 -13.38 12.33 12.46
C PRO A 203 -14.70 12.26 11.67
N ALA A 204 -15.24 13.41 11.26
CA ALA A 204 -16.42 13.51 10.40
C ALA A 204 -16.14 12.94 8.99
N ARG A 205 -15.05 13.34 8.33
CA ARG A 205 -14.65 12.77 7.03
C ARG A 205 -14.35 11.28 7.17
N GLY A 206 -13.68 10.88 8.26
CA GLY A 206 -13.42 9.47 8.55
C GLY A 206 -14.70 8.63 8.67
N ARG A 207 -15.73 9.13 9.36
CA ARG A 207 -17.06 8.48 9.43
C ARG A 207 -17.74 8.42 8.06
N ALA A 208 -17.73 9.50 7.29
CA ALA A 208 -18.33 9.55 5.95
C ALA A 208 -17.66 8.56 4.98
N LEU A 209 -16.32 8.54 4.92
CA LEU A 209 -15.55 7.60 4.10
C LEU A 209 -15.78 6.15 4.52
N THR A 210 -15.87 5.88 5.82
CA THR A 210 -16.18 4.54 6.34
C THR A 210 -17.57 4.10 5.91
N ALA A 211 -18.58 4.97 6.04
CA ALA A 211 -19.95 4.67 5.63
C ALA A 211 -20.05 4.43 4.11
N LEU A 212 -19.45 5.29 3.30
CA LEU A 212 -19.40 5.15 1.83
C LEU A 212 -18.69 3.87 1.40
N GLY A 213 -17.57 3.52 2.05
CA GLY A 213 -16.88 2.28 1.78
C GLY A 213 -17.74 1.05 2.09
N TRP A 214 -18.49 1.06 3.19
CA TRP A 214 -19.42 -0.02 3.54
C TRP A 214 -20.61 -0.13 2.57
N THR A 215 -21.19 0.98 2.15
CA THR A 215 -22.30 0.96 1.17
C THR A 215 -21.85 0.39 -0.16
N LEU A 216 -20.66 0.76 -0.66
CA LEU A 216 -20.08 0.17 -1.86
C LEU A 216 -19.81 -1.33 -1.70
N ARG A 217 -19.36 -1.78 -0.53
CA ARG A 217 -19.14 -3.20 -0.21
C ARG A 217 -20.44 -4.01 -0.29
N ILE A 218 -21.52 -3.47 0.25
CA ILE A 218 -22.86 -4.08 0.21
C ILE A 218 -23.37 -4.10 -1.24
N LEU A 219 -23.17 -3.03 -2.00
CA LEU A 219 -23.53 -2.98 -3.41
C LEU A 219 -22.82 -4.06 -4.22
N VAL A 220 -21.51 -4.25 -4.01
CA VAL A 220 -20.74 -5.33 -4.65
C VAL A 220 -21.34 -6.70 -4.31
N LEU A 221 -21.69 -6.94 -3.05
CA LEU A 221 -22.32 -8.20 -2.63
C LEU A 221 -23.67 -8.41 -3.35
N LEU A 222 -24.50 -7.38 -3.44
CA LEU A 222 -25.77 -7.42 -4.16
C LEU A 222 -25.58 -7.67 -5.65
N MET A 223 -24.57 -7.06 -6.29
CA MET A 223 -24.23 -7.31 -7.69
C MET A 223 -23.89 -8.78 -7.94
N PHE A 224 -23.17 -9.44 -7.02
CA PHE A 224 -22.91 -10.88 -7.16
C PHE A 224 -24.15 -11.74 -6.90
N LEU A 225 -24.94 -11.41 -5.86
CA LEU A 225 -26.15 -12.18 -5.50
C LEU A 225 -27.25 -12.10 -6.57
N ILE A 226 -27.43 -10.93 -7.20
CA ILE A 226 -28.45 -10.70 -8.24
C ILE A 226 -27.89 -10.98 -9.63
N GLY A 227 -26.63 -10.60 -9.88
CA GLY A 227 -26.01 -10.73 -11.19
C GLY A 227 -25.75 -12.18 -11.60
N ALA A 228 -25.41 -13.06 -10.65
CA ALA A 228 -25.19 -14.47 -10.96
C ALA A 228 -26.45 -15.20 -11.49
N PRO A 229 -27.64 -15.13 -10.84
CA PRO A 229 -28.84 -15.73 -11.38
C PRO A 229 -29.29 -15.05 -12.67
N LEU A 230 -29.20 -13.72 -12.77
CA LEU A 230 -29.55 -12.99 -14.00
C LEU A 230 -28.64 -13.36 -15.18
N TYR A 231 -27.34 -13.55 -14.93
CA TYR A 231 -26.40 -14.08 -15.92
C TYR A 231 -26.82 -15.48 -16.37
N ASN A 232 -27.14 -16.36 -15.42
CA ASN A 232 -27.56 -17.73 -15.71
C ASN A 232 -28.86 -17.77 -16.53
N ASP A 233 -29.84 -16.95 -16.18
CA ASP A 233 -31.12 -16.84 -16.88
C ASP A 233 -30.93 -16.25 -18.28
N LEU A 234 -30.10 -15.22 -18.43
CA LEU A 234 -29.80 -14.62 -19.74
C LEU A 234 -29.05 -15.60 -20.65
N VAL A 235 -28.07 -16.33 -20.12
CA VAL A 235 -27.29 -17.31 -20.86
C VAL A 235 -28.11 -18.56 -21.21
N SER A 236 -29.04 -18.97 -20.34
CA SER A 236 -29.87 -20.16 -20.58
C SER A 236 -31.12 -19.86 -21.43
N GLY A 237 -31.65 -18.64 -21.34
CA GLY A 237 -32.91 -18.24 -21.97
C GLY A 237 -32.74 -17.51 -23.31
N ALA A 238 -31.58 -16.94 -23.59
CA ALA A 238 -31.26 -16.38 -24.89
C ALA A 238 -30.32 -17.34 -25.62
N ASP A 239 -30.66 -17.71 -26.87
CA ASP A 239 -29.81 -18.51 -27.77
C ASP A 239 -28.56 -17.72 -28.21
N LEU A 240 -27.77 -17.27 -27.23
CA LEU A 240 -26.58 -16.49 -27.43
C LEU A 240 -25.43 -17.40 -27.88
N PRO A 241 -24.57 -16.92 -28.79
CA PRO A 241 -23.36 -17.66 -29.13
C PRO A 241 -22.47 -17.90 -27.91
N LEU A 242 -21.89 -19.09 -27.81
CA LEU A 242 -21.07 -19.52 -26.66
C LEU A 242 -19.93 -18.55 -26.30
N TRP A 243 -19.37 -17.85 -27.28
CA TRP A 243 -18.28 -16.88 -27.10
C TRP A 243 -18.71 -15.61 -26.35
N THR A 244 -20.02 -15.32 -26.26
CA THR A 244 -20.53 -14.14 -25.53
C THR A 244 -20.61 -14.37 -24.02
N HIS A 245 -20.70 -15.63 -23.57
CA HIS A 245 -20.79 -16.00 -22.16
C HIS A 245 -19.60 -15.49 -21.33
N PRO A 246 -18.33 -15.67 -21.75
CA PRO A 246 -17.21 -15.11 -21.00
C PRO A 246 -17.20 -13.57 -21.02
N LEU A 247 -17.65 -12.92 -22.09
CA LEU A 247 -17.72 -11.45 -22.16
C LEU A 247 -18.74 -10.89 -21.17
N LEU A 248 -19.93 -11.51 -21.09
CA LEU A 248 -20.96 -11.16 -20.11
C LEU A 248 -20.47 -11.40 -18.67
N ALA A 249 -19.76 -12.51 -18.44
CA ALA A 249 -19.17 -12.80 -17.13
C ALA A 249 -18.13 -11.75 -16.73
N VAL A 250 -17.24 -11.38 -17.65
CA VAL A 250 -16.24 -10.31 -17.44
C VAL A 250 -16.93 -8.97 -17.19
N ALA A 251 -17.95 -8.62 -17.97
CA ALA A 251 -18.72 -7.39 -17.79
C ALA A 251 -19.43 -7.30 -16.43
N LEU A 252 -19.82 -8.44 -15.84
CA LEU A 252 -20.39 -8.49 -14.50
C LEU A 252 -19.32 -8.44 -13.40
N VAL A 253 -18.24 -9.20 -13.55
CA VAL A 253 -17.22 -9.40 -12.50
C VAL A 253 -16.28 -8.22 -12.36
N ILE A 254 -15.82 -7.62 -13.46
CA ILE A 254 -14.81 -6.55 -13.42
C ILE A 254 -15.30 -5.30 -12.68
N PRO A 255 -16.50 -4.74 -12.97
CA PRO A 255 -17.00 -3.58 -12.21
C PRO A 255 -17.15 -3.88 -10.72
N ALA A 256 -17.61 -5.08 -10.37
CA ALA A 256 -17.74 -5.51 -8.98
C ALA A 256 -16.37 -5.58 -8.28
N LEU A 257 -15.33 -6.09 -8.95
CA LEU A 257 -13.95 -6.08 -8.44
C LEU A 257 -13.36 -4.67 -8.31
N LEU A 258 -13.64 -3.77 -9.25
CA LEU A 258 -13.21 -2.37 -9.18
C LEU A 258 -13.86 -1.65 -8.00
N LEU A 259 -15.18 -1.75 -7.87
CA LEU A 259 -15.93 -1.18 -6.74
C LEU A 259 -15.45 -1.76 -5.41
N PHE A 260 -15.12 -3.05 -5.40
CA PHE A 260 -14.54 -3.70 -4.24
C PHE A 260 -13.18 -3.09 -3.84
N GLY A 261 -12.29 -2.86 -4.79
CA GLY A 261 -11.01 -2.18 -4.56
C GLY A 261 -11.17 -0.77 -4.03
N VAL A 262 -12.03 0.03 -4.68
CA VAL A 262 -12.35 1.41 -4.24
C VAL A 262 -12.92 1.41 -2.83
N SER A 263 -13.85 0.49 -2.53
CA SER A 263 -14.42 0.35 -1.17
C SER A 263 -13.33 0.09 -0.12
N ALA A 264 -12.34 -0.75 -0.44
CA ALA A 264 -11.24 -1.07 0.48
C ALA A 264 -10.35 0.14 0.74
N GLY A 265 -10.02 0.92 -0.30
CA GLY A 265 -9.26 2.17 -0.16
C GLY A 265 -9.98 3.22 0.70
N LEU A 266 -11.29 3.41 0.47
CA LEU A 266 -12.11 4.33 1.27
C LEU A 266 -12.21 3.91 2.74
N LEU A 267 -12.32 2.60 3.01
CA LEU A 267 -12.37 2.08 4.36
C LEU A 267 -11.02 2.24 5.08
N ASP A 268 -9.90 2.02 4.40
CA ASP A 268 -8.57 2.26 4.96
C ASP A 268 -8.35 3.75 5.28
N GLN A 269 -8.63 4.63 4.32
CA GLN A 269 -8.52 6.08 4.50
C GLN A 269 -9.47 6.58 5.61
N GLY A 270 -10.70 6.07 5.64
CA GLY A 270 -11.67 6.37 6.69
C GLY A 270 -11.18 5.95 8.08
N ARG A 271 -10.50 4.80 8.19
CA ARG A 271 -9.88 4.35 9.44
C ARG A 271 -8.70 5.23 9.86
N ARG A 272 -7.85 5.67 8.94
CA ARG A 272 -6.72 6.58 9.24
C ARG A 272 -7.19 7.93 9.76
N HIS A 273 -8.28 8.48 9.21
CA HIS A 273 -8.89 9.72 9.73
C HIS A 273 -9.54 9.59 11.11
N ARG A 274 -9.83 8.36 11.55
CA ARG A 274 -10.41 8.04 12.87
C ARG A 274 -9.38 7.47 13.83
N HIS A 275 -8.17 7.22 13.37
CA HIS A 275 -7.11 6.67 14.19
C HIS A 275 -6.66 7.74 15.18
N ARG A 276 -6.52 7.36 16.45
CA ARG A 276 -6.30 8.31 17.55
C ARG A 276 -4.89 8.87 17.48
N ILE A 277 -4.81 10.20 17.43
CA ILE A 277 -3.60 10.98 17.66
C ILE A 277 -3.58 11.43 19.12
N ILE A 278 -2.41 11.37 19.72
CA ILE A 278 -2.10 11.88 21.05
C ILE A 278 -1.73 13.36 20.87
N PRO A 279 -2.57 14.29 21.34
CA PRO A 279 -2.34 15.71 21.13
C PRO A 279 -1.14 16.23 21.93
N SER A 280 -0.94 15.67 23.13
CA SER A 280 0.20 15.92 23.99
C SER A 280 0.54 14.65 24.76
N PHE A 281 1.84 14.37 24.90
CA PHE A 281 2.32 13.24 25.68
C PHE A 281 2.03 13.37 27.18
N GLU A 282 1.68 14.56 27.67
CA GLU A 282 1.23 14.77 29.05
C GLU A 282 0.00 13.94 29.41
N GLU A 283 -0.87 13.64 28.45
CA GLU A 283 -2.06 12.79 28.62
C GLU A 283 -1.70 11.34 29.00
N LEU A 284 -0.45 10.92 28.76
CA LEU A 284 0.03 9.60 29.14
C LEU A 284 0.48 9.53 30.61
N THR A 285 0.59 10.68 31.29
CA THR A 285 0.99 10.72 32.70
C THR A 285 -0.02 9.97 33.57
N GLY A 286 0.45 8.97 34.32
CA GLY A 286 -0.40 8.11 35.15
C GLY A 286 -1.22 7.07 34.37
N GLN A 287 -1.09 7.01 33.06
CA GLN A 287 -1.70 5.98 32.22
C GLN A 287 -0.72 4.82 32.00
N ARG A 288 -1.25 3.60 31.86
CA ARG A 288 -0.44 2.44 31.47
C ARG A 288 -0.29 2.42 29.93
N TYR A 289 0.90 2.77 29.44
CA TYR A 289 1.22 2.73 28.02
C TYR A 289 2.49 1.94 27.72
N LEU A 290 2.58 1.41 26.50
CA LEU A 290 3.77 0.77 25.95
C LEU A 290 4.30 1.68 24.85
N LEU A 291 5.58 2.04 24.94
CA LEU A 291 6.22 2.89 23.95
C LEU A 291 6.81 2.01 22.85
N TYR A 292 6.42 2.27 21.60
CA TYR A 292 6.93 1.59 20.42
C TYR A 292 7.85 2.54 19.64
N LEU A 293 9.15 2.28 19.73
CA LEU A 293 10.22 3.00 19.04
C LEU A 293 10.68 2.22 17.82
N ARG A 294 10.89 2.95 16.73
CA ARG A 294 11.36 2.37 15.47
C ARG A 294 11.88 3.45 14.54
N PRO A 295 12.78 3.11 13.61
CA PRO A 295 13.11 4.01 12.53
C PRO A 295 11.93 4.18 11.58
N PHE A 296 11.70 5.39 11.06
CA PHE A 296 10.62 5.66 10.11
C PHE A 296 10.78 4.94 8.77
N THR A 297 11.98 4.44 8.45
CA THR A 297 12.28 3.70 7.21
C THR A 297 11.47 2.40 7.08
N ILE A 298 11.01 1.81 8.19
CA ILE A 298 10.22 0.57 8.15
C ILE A 298 8.71 0.82 8.06
N ASP A 299 8.26 2.07 8.18
CA ASP A 299 6.84 2.43 8.16
C ASP A 299 6.12 1.99 6.89
N PRO A 300 6.67 2.19 5.67
CA PRO A 300 6.02 1.74 4.45
C PRO A 300 5.78 0.23 4.43
N ALA A 301 6.77 -0.57 4.84
CA ALA A 301 6.64 -2.02 4.91
C ALA A 301 5.62 -2.45 5.97
N MET A 302 5.61 -1.78 7.12
CA MET A 302 4.71 -2.06 8.22
C MET A 302 3.27 -1.58 7.98
N ALA A 303 3.07 -0.64 7.05
CA ALA A 303 1.77 -0.15 6.59
C ALA A 303 1.10 -1.09 5.56
N LEU A 304 1.84 -2.05 4.99
CA LEU A 304 1.26 -3.03 4.08
C LEU A 304 0.34 -4.00 4.83
N PRO A 305 -0.70 -4.54 4.18
CA PRO A 305 -1.45 -5.65 4.73
C PRO A 305 -0.56 -6.89 4.81
N PRO A 306 -0.74 -7.76 5.83
CA PRO A 306 -0.02 -9.01 5.88
C PRO A 306 -0.26 -9.84 4.62
N THR A 307 0.78 -10.40 4.03
CA THR A 307 0.68 -11.24 2.82
C THR A 307 -0.21 -12.48 3.03
N GLU A 308 -0.29 -12.98 4.27
CA GLU A 308 -1.06 -14.20 4.62
C GLU A 308 -2.27 -13.97 5.50
N ALA A 309 -2.66 -12.71 5.58
CA ALA A 309 -4.01 -12.28 5.84
C ALA A 309 -4.95 -13.23 5.03
N PRO A 310 -5.78 -14.10 5.66
CA PRO A 310 -6.48 -15.19 4.97
C PRO A 310 -7.15 -14.70 3.69
N GLY A 311 -7.05 -15.47 2.61
CA GLY A 311 -7.61 -15.09 1.31
C GLY A 311 -9.08 -14.70 1.44
N TRP A 312 -9.60 -13.90 0.50
CA TRP A 312 -10.98 -13.40 0.51
C TRP A 312 -12.02 -14.45 0.95
N SER A 313 -11.88 -15.71 0.49
CA SER A 313 -12.78 -16.82 0.80
C SER A 313 -12.83 -17.25 2.27
N THR A 314 -11.80 -16.94 3.05
CA THR A 314 -11.65 -17.34 4.47
C THR A 314 -11.76 -16.17 5.43
N ARG A 315 -11.89 -14.97 4.88
CA ARG A 315 -12.27 -13.77 5.60
C ARG A 315 -13.75 -13.57 5.47
N SER A 316 -14.33 -13.01 6.53
CA SER A 316 -15.58 -12.31 6.32
C SER A 316 -15.35 -11.20 5.29
N PRO A 317 -16.21 -11.02 4.28
CA PRO A 317 -16.16 -9.85 3.40
C PRO A 317 -16.29 -8.54 4.20
N PHE A 318 -16.75 -8.64 5.45
CA PHE A 318 -16.86 -7.57 6.44
C PHE A 318 -15.62 -7.43 7.36
N GLU A 319 -14.55 -8.22 7.17
CA GLU A 319 -13.28 -7.98 7.85
C GLU A 319 -12.35 -7.11 6.97
N LEU A 320 -11.99 -5.93 7.49
CA LEU A 320 -11.04 -5.04 6.84
C LEU A 320 -9.62 -5.56 7.03
N PRO A 321 -8.78 -5.59 5.97
CA PRO A 321 -7.37 -5.88 6.14
C PRO A 321 -6.75 -4.80 7.04
N GLY A 322 -6.02 -5.22 8.06
CA GLY A 322 -5.18 -4.34 8.88
C GLY A 322 -3.75 -4.33 8.34
N THR A 323 -2.94 -3.41 8.83
CA THR A 323 -1.51 -3.32 8.51
C THR A 323 -0.70 -4.34 9.31
N HIS A 324 0.56 -4.63 8.92
CA HIS A 324 1.47 -5.44 9.73
C HIS A 324 1.66 -4.84 11.12
N GLU A 325 1.82 -3.52 11.22
CA GLU A 325 1.91 -2.82 12.51
C GLU A 325 0.66 -3.04 13.35
N GLU A 326 -0.53 -2.84 12.78
CA GLU A 326 -1.78 -3.03 13.51
C GLU A 326 -1.95 -4.49 13.94
N PHE A 327 -1.55 -5.45 13.11
CA PHE A 327 -1.56 -6.86 13.47
C PHE A 327 -0.67 -7.16 14.67
N LEU A 328 0.55 -6.61 14.68
CA LEU A 328 1.53 -6.83 15.73
C LEU A 328 1.18 -6.09 17.02
N MET A 329 0.92 -4.79 16.95
CA MET A 329 0.62 -3.95 18.11
C MET A 329 -0.68 -4.36 18.80
N ARG A 330 -1.64 -4.96 18.07
CA ARG A 330 -2.87 -5.51 18.66
C ARG A 330 -2.59 -6.60 19.70
N GLN A 331 -1.47 -7.34 19.60
CA GLN A 331 -1.12 -8.36 20.59
C GLN A 331 -0.74 -7.75 21.96
N PHE A 332 -0.30 -6.50 21.96
CA PHE A 332 0.13 -5.76 23.14
C PHE A 332 -0.95 -4.86 23.74
N ARG A 333 -2.06 -4.60 23.03
CA ARG A 333 -3.15 -3.73 23.51
C ARG A 333 -3.78 -4.17 24.83
N GLY A 334 -3.70 -5.45 25.19
CA GLY A 334 -4.15 -5.95 26.48
C GLY A 334 -3.27 -5.52 27.67
N LEU A 335 -2.06 -5.00 27.39
CA LEU A 335 -1.08 -4.59 28.40
C LEU A 335 -1.08 -3.08 28.66
N GLY A 336 -1.77 -2.30 27.82
CA GLY A 336 -1.80 -0.84 27.88
C GLY A 336 -2.00 -0.21 26.51
N ARG A 337 -2.07 1.13 26.46
CA ARG A 337 -2.09 1.89 25.21
C ARG A 337 -0.75 1.74 24.51
N VAL A 338 -0.74 1.33 23.25
CA VAL A 338 0.52 1.25 22.49
C VAL A 338 0.73 2.56 21.76
N VAL A 339 1.79 3.26 22.11
CA VAL A 339 2.09 4.63 21.67
C VAL A 339 3.38 4.62 20.86
N ALA A 340 3.42 5.35 19.76
CA ALA A 340 4.61 5.56 18.96
C ALA A 340 4.75 7.02 18.55
N ILE A 341 5.97 7.42 18.22
CA ILE A 341 6.23 8.75 17.67
C ILE A 341 5.94 8.69 16.16
N GLY A 342 5.25 9.69 15.64
CA GLY A 342 4.97 9.83 14.21
C GLY A 342 6.12 10.53 13.48
N GLN A 343 6.22 10.27 12.18
CA GLN A 343 7.21 10.96 11.34
C GLN A 343 6.86 12.46 11.24
N PRO A 344 7.82 13.38 11.41
CA PRO A 344 7.58 14.80 11.19
C PRO A 344 6.99 15.06 9.79
N GLY A 345 5.94 15.89 9.71
CA GLY A 345 5.25 16.21 8.45
C GLY A 345 4.32 15.11 7.91
N GLU A 346 4.10 14.01 8.65
CA GLU A 346 3.15 12.97 8.26
C GLU A 346 1.72 13.53 8.16
N ARG A 347 1.12 13.45 6.98
CA ARG A 347 -0.24 14.00 6.74
C ARG A 347 -1.34 13.25 7.49
N LEU A 348 -1.20 11.92 7.57
CA LEU A 348 -2.20 10.99 8.10
C LEU A 348 -1.47 9.80 8.72
N PRO A 349 -1.71 9.49 10.01
CA PRO A 349 -1.00 8.41 10.69
C PRO A 349 -1.31 7.06 10.07
N ALA A 350 -0.27 6.24 9.89
CA ALA A 350 -0.43 4.82 9.60
C ALA A 350 -1.22 4.09 10.71
N LEU A 351 -2.04 3.10 10.34
CA LEU A 351 -2.78 2.28 11.30
C LEU A 351 -1.82 1.41 12.12
N GLY A 352 -1.99 1.39 13.44
CA GLY A 352 -1.06 0.68 14.31
C GLY A 352 -1.11 1.16 15.75
N ALA A 353 0.07 1.50 16.28
CA ALA A 353 0.23 2.25 17.52
C ALA A 353 -0.40 3.66 17.42
N GLU A 354 -0.86 4.21 18.53
CA GLU A 354 -1.33 5.60 18.62
C GLU A 354 -0.16 6.56 18.42
N ARG A 355 -0.33 7.59 17.58
CA ARG A 355 0.75 8.53 17.24
C ARG A 355 0.73 9.77 18.12
N GLY A 356 1.87 10.13 18.69
CA GLY A 356 2.15 11.50 19.11
C GLY A 356 3.27 12.08 18.24
N TYR A 357 3.30 13.40 18.11
CA TYR A 357 4.32 14.11 17.32
C TYR A 357 5.12 14.99 18.26
N LEU A 358 6.44 14.98 18.09
CA LEU A 358 7.36 15.82 18.84
C LEU A 358 7.79 17.01 17.99
N PRO A 359 8.13 18.15 18.61
CA PRO A 359 8.88 19.21 17.95
C PRO A 359 10.18 18.65 17.37
N VAL A 360 10.67 19.26 16.28
CA VAL A 360 11.93 18.86 15.66
C VAL A 360 13.12 19.09 16.61
N ASP A 361 13.04 20.15 17.42
CA ASP A 361 14.05 20.48 18.43
C ASP A 361 13.80 19.72 19.74
N ASN A 362 14.88 19.38 20.45
CA ASN A 362 14.85 18.71 21.77
C ASN A 362 14.05 17.39 21.83
N TRP A 363 13.87 16.71 20.70
CA TRP A 363 13.13 15.45 20.64
C TRP A 363 13.70 14.38 21.59
N GLN A 364 15.03 14.33 21.76
CA GLN A 364 15.71 13.35 22.62
C GLN A 364 15.22 13.41 24.07
N GLU A 365 15.13 14.61 24.66
CA GLU A 365 14.67 14.76 26.04
C GLU A 365 13.22 14.26 26.23
N ALA A 366 12.35 14.57 25.26
CA ALA A 366 10.98 14.08 25.26
C ALA A 366 10.90 12.55 25.11
N VAL A 367 11.75 11.95 24.26
CA VAL A 367 11.84 10.49 24.12
C VAL A 367 12.34 9.85 25.41
N SER A 368 13.37 10.39 26.06
CA SER A 368 13.84 9.92 27.37
C SER A 368 12.72 9.97 28.42
N GLY A 369 11.93 11.04 28.45
CA GLY A 369 10.75 11.15 29.31
C GLY A 369 9.71 10.05 29.06
N LEU A 370 9.43 9.76 27.78
CA LEU A 370 8.52 8.68 27.37
C LEU A 370 9.06 7.30 27.74
N ILE A 371 10.36 7.06 27.59
CA ILE A 371 11.00 5.80 27.96
C ILE A 371 10.86 5.55 29.47
N ARG A 372 11.13 6.57 30.31
CA ARG A 372 11.00 6.47 31.77
C ARG A 372 9.57 6.21 32.23
N GLY A 373 8.60 6.84 31.59
CA GLY A 373 7.18 6.70 31.95
C GLY A 373 6.50 5.45 31.37
N ALA A 374 7.14 4.72 30.46
CA ALA A 374 6.52 3.59 29.78
C ALA A 374 6.41 2.35 30.69
N HIS A 375 5.29 1.63 30.57
CA HIS A 375 5.12 0.33 31.20
C HIS A 375 6.07 -0.71 30.61
N ALA A 376 6.26 -0.66 29.30
CA ALA A 376 7.28 -1.40 28.56
C ALA A 376 7.69 -0.62 27.31
N VAL A 377 8.94 -0.76 26.90
CA VAL A 377 9.50 -0.16 25.68
C VAL A 377 9.74 -1.28 24.67
N ILE A 378 9.17 -1.11 23.49
CA ILE A 378 9.29 -2.02 22.35
C ILE A 378 10.11 -1.29 21.29
N ILE A 379 11.26 -1.83 20.90
CA ILE A 379 12.15 -1.23 19.91
C ILE A 379 12.22 -2.14 18.68
N SER A 380 12.07 -1.59 17.49
CA SER A 380 12.42 -2.32 16.26
C SER A 380 13.94 -2.37 16.09
N ALA A 381 14.53 -3.56 16.15
CA ALA A 381 15.98 -3.76 16.06
C ALA A 381 16.45 -3.66 14.60
N VAL A 382 16.43 -2.44 14.08
CA VAL A 382 16.78 -2.06 12.70
C VAL A 382 17.80 -0.93 12.77
N PRO A 383 18.85 -0.93 11.94
CA PRO A 383 19.92 0.06 12.02
C PRO A 383 19.41 1.48 11.71
N GLY A 384 19.88 2.44 12.49
CA GLY A 384 19.67 3.88 12.29
C GLY A 384 20.19 4.65 13.50
N SER A 385 20.92 5.76 13.29
CA SER A 385 21.56 6.52 14.37
C SER A 385 20.60 6.86 15.52
N GLY A 386 19.37 7.29 15.19
CA GLY A 386 18.30 7.50 16.16
C GLY A 386 17.93 6.23 16.93
N THR A 387 17.76 5.09 16.26
CA THR A 387 17.43 3.80 16.89
C THR A 387 18.53 3.32 17.85
N MET A 388 19.80 3.50 17.47
CA MET A 388 20.93 3.15 18.34
C MET A 388 20.94 4.03 19.61
N TRP A 389 20.70 5.33 19.45
CA TRP A 389 20.55 6.24 20.59
C TRP A 389 19.35 5.85 21.46
N GLU A 390 18.17 5.59 20.87
CA GLU A 390 16.95 5.17 21.57
C GLU A 390 17.15 3.87 22.37
N PHE A 391 17.89 2.91 21.80
CA PHE A 391 18.23 1.67 22.48
C PHE A 391 19.14 1.92 23.68
N THR A 392 20.23 2.67 23.52
CA THR A 392 21.14 2.99 24.63
C THR A 392 20.44 3.80 25.73
N GLU A 393 19.59 4.75 25.34
CA GLU A 393 18.76 5.50 26.27
C GLU A 393 17.78 4.58 27.02
N ALA A 394 17.16 3.63 26.33
CA ALA A 394 16.30 2.63 26.97
C ALA A 394 17.07 1.75 27.96
N LEU A 395 18.32 1.36 27.67
CA LEU A 395 19.15 0.60 28.61
C LEU A 395 19.34 1.37 29.92
N HIS A 396 19.61 2.67 29.84
CA HIS A 396 19.83 3.52 30.99
C HIS A 396 18.53 3.86 31.74
N ALA A 397 17.44 4.13 31.03
CA ALA A 397 16.22 4.69 31.60
C ALA A 397 15.14 3.65 31.96
N THR A 398 15.31 2.37 31.64
CA THR A 398 14.32 1.32 31.92
C THR A 398 14.92 0.06 32.52
N ALA A 399 14.09 -0.67 33.29
CA ALA A 399 14.49 -1.98 33.80
C ALA A 399 14.54 -3.01 32.66
N PRO A 400 15.48 -3.98 32.70
CA PRO A 400 15.64 -4.99 31.63
C PRO A 400 14.32 -5.70 31.25
N THR A 401 13.51 -6.04 32.24
CA THR A 401 12.24 -6.77 32.06
C THR A 401 11.15 -5.96 31.35
N ARG A 402 11.35 -4.64 31.19
CA ARG A 402 10.45 -3.73 30.48
C ARG A 402 10.88 -3.50 29.04
N LEU A 403 12.06 -3.96 28.61
CA LEU A 403 12.57 -3.77 27.27
C LEU A 403 12.32 -4.99 26.36
N LEU A 404 11.77 -4.73 25.18
CA LEU A 404 11.54 -5.70 24.12
C LEU A 404 12.18 -5.24 22.81
N LEU A 405 12.87 -6.13 22.11
CA LEU A 405 13.39 -5.88 20.77
C LEU A 405 12.65 -6.73 19.74
N LEU A 406 12.07 -6.09 18.73
CA LEU A 406 11.44 -6.74 17.59
C LEU A 406 12.48 -6.99 16.51
N VAL A 407 12.63 -8.25 16.11
CA VAL A 407 13.65 -8.69 15.14
C VAL A 407 12.95 -9.11 13.85
N TYR A 408 13.22 -8.40 12.76
CA TYR A 408 12.55 -8.59 11.46
C TYR A 408 13.41 -9.35 10.44
N ASP A 409 14.69 -9.06 10.41
CA ASP A 409 15.60 -9.64 9.43
C ASP A 409 16.96 -9.88 10.07
N ASP A 410 17.67 -10.90 9.60
CA ASP A 410 18.93 -11.33 10.19
C ASP A 410 20.03 -10.31 9.89
N GLU A 411 20.12 -9.81 8.66
CA GLU A 411 21.12 -8.81 8.25
C GLU A 411 20.89 -7.48 8.95
N LEU A 412 19.64 -6.99 8.97
CA LEU A 412 19.29 -5.78 9.70
C LEU A 412 19.58 -5.91 11.20
N TYR A 413 19.32 -7.07 11.79
CA TYR A 413 19.59 -7.30 13.20
C TYR A 413 21.09 -7.35 13.51
N HIS A 414 21.90 -7.97 12.65
CA HIS A 414 23.36 -7.93 12.79
C HIS A 414 23.91 -6.50 12.74
N ALA A 415 23.48 -5.70 11.75
CA ALA A 415 23.85 -4.29 11.64
C ALA A 415 23.40 -3.48 12.87
N PHE A 416 22.20 -3.74 13.39
CA PHE A 416 21.71 -3.13 14.62
C PHE A 416 22.59 -3.49 15.84
N ARG A 417 23.00 -4.75 16.00
CA ARG A 417 23.83 -5.21 17.12
C ARG A 417 25.19 -4.51 17.14
N GLU A 418 25.83 -4.41 15.98
CA GLU A 418 27.12 -3.72 15.86
C GLU A 418 26.98 -2.23 16.15
N GLY A 419 26.00 -1.56 15.54
CA GLY A 419 25.75 -0.14 15.75
C GLY A 419 25.38 0.20 17.20
N ALA A 420 24.57 -0.64 17.85
CA ALA A 420 24.21 -0.48 19.26
C ALA A 420 25.42 -0.61 20.19
N GLY A 421 26.35 -1.52 19.89
CA GLY A 421 27.59 -1.67 20.66
C GLY A 421 28.51 -0.46 20.51
N GLN A 422 28.65 0.08 19.29
CA GLN A 422 29.44 1.28 19.03
C GLN A 422 28.86 2.50 19.75
N GLU A 423 27.54 2.69 19.66
CA GLU A 423 26.86 3.82 20.30
C GLU A 423 26.93 3.74 21.83
N HIS A 424 26.78 2.54 22.41
CA HIS A 424 26.94 2.33 23.85
C HIS A 424 28.35 2.70 24.30
N ALA A 425 29.39 2.21 23.62
CA ALA A 425 30.77 2.52 23.92
C ALA A 425 31.09 4.03 23.79
N ARG A 426 30.51 4.67 22.77
CA ARG A 426 30.64 6.12 22.55
C ARG A 426 30.05 6.91 23.73
N ARG A 427 28.80 6.62 24.10
CA ARG A 427 28.10 7.34 25.18
C ARG A 427 28.70 7.07 26.55
N SER A 428 29.03 5.81 26.85
CA SER A 428 29.67 5.45 28.13
C SER A 428 31.04 6.13 28.32
N SER A 429 31.76 6.39 27.22
CA SER A 429 33.05 7.09 27.25
C SER A 429 32.89 8.62 27.32
N ALA A 430 31.85 9.16 26.67
CA ALA A 430 31.59 10.60 26.62
C ALA A 430 30.97 11.14 27.92
N GLU A 431 30.24 10.31 28.65
CA GLU A 431 29.49 10.69 29.86
C GLU A 431 29.95 9.87 31.09
N PRO A 432 31.24 9.99 31.53
CA PRO A 432 31.82 9.13 32.56
C PRO A 432 31.23 9.33 33.97
N GLY A 433 30.44 10.39 34.18
CA GLY A 433 29.72 10.65 35.43
C GLY A 433 28.39 9.90 35.57
N ILE A 434 27.95 9.20 34.53
CA ILE A 434 26.70 8.42 34.52
C ILE A 434 27.05 6.94 34.66
N ASP A 435 26.37 6.25 35.59
CA ASP A 435 26.52 4.80 35.76
C ASP A 435 25.77 4.06 34.64
N TRP A 436 26.48 3.79 33.54
CA TRP A 436 25.94 3.08 32.40
C TRP A 436 25.82 1.58 32.69
N PRO A 437 24.63 0.97 32.51
CA PRO A 437 24.52 -0.47 32.63
C PRO A 437 25.37 -1.17 31.55
N PRO A 438 25.91 -2.37 31.86
CA PRO A 438 26.67 -3.13 30.88
C PRO A 438 25.79 -3.45 29.67
N LEU A 439 26.37 -3.37 28.47
CA LEU A 439 25.67 -3.73 27.25
C LEU A 439 25.18 -5.19 27.34
N PRO A 440 23.87 -5.46 27.21
CA PRO A 440 23.37 -6.82 27.27
C PRO A 440 23.90 -7.65 26.11
N GLN A 441 24.09 -8.95 26.33
CA GLN A 441 24.39 -9.86 25.24
C GLN A 441 23.21 -9.92 24.29
N LEU A 442 23.43 -9.51 23.05
CA LEU A 442 22.47 -9.66 21.96
C LEU A 442 22.86 -10.94 21.19
N PRO A 443 22.15 -12.06 21.34
CA PRO A 443 22.53 -13.34 20.73
C PRO A 443 22.19 -13.36 19.24
N ASP A 444 22.80 -14.26 18.48
CA ASP A 444 22.36 -14.53 17.11
C ASP A 444 20.92 -15.07 17.10
N ILE A 445 20.23 -14.85 15.99
CA ILE A 445 18.87 -15.37 15.82
C ILE A 445 18.98 -16.89 15.72
N PRO A 446 18.32 -17.65 16.60
CA PRO A 446 18.39 -19.10 16.49
C PRO A 446 17.86 -19.56 15.11
N PRO A 447 18.25 -20.73 14.59
CA PRO A 447 17.69 -21.25 13.36
C PRO A 447 16.22 -21.66 13.55
N ALA A 448 15.38 -21.42 12.53
CA ALA A 448 13.98 -21.81 12.55
C ALA A 448 13.85 -23.34 12.70
N ALA A 449 13.08 -23.80 13.68
CA ALA A 449 12.74 -25.21 13.79
C ALA A 449 11.86 -25.60 12.60
N HIS A 450 12.06 -26.82 12.08
CA HIS A 450 11.23 -27.36 11.01
C HIS A 450 9.79 -27.55 11.52
N THR A 451 8.90 -26.62 11.17
CA THR A 451 7.47 -26.70 11.53
C THR A 451 6.65 -27.28 10.40
N LYS A 452 5.77 -28.24 10.74
CA LYS A 452 4.72 -28.72 9.83
C LYS A 452 3.72 -27.59 9.59
N GLY A 453 3.51 -27.19 8.34
CA GLY A 453 2.57 -26.13 7.99
C GLY A 453 2.93 -25.46 6.69
N LEU A 454 2.15 -24.46 6.30
CA LEU A 454 2.55 -23.54 5.25
C LEU A 454 3.51 -22.51 5.86
N ARG A 455 4.63 -22.24 5.21
CA ARG A 455 5.54 -21.15 5.60
C ARG A 455 4.75 -19.85 5.68
N TRP A 456 4.91 -19.13 6.79
CA TRP A 456 4.30 -17.83 7.01
C TRP A 456 5.33 -16.73 6.81
N ASP A 457 5.20 -15.97 5.72
CA ASP A 457 6.12 -14.88 5.38
C ASP A 457 5.74 -13.55 6.06
N PHE A 458 5.67 -13.57 7.39
CA PHE A 458 5.48 -12.36 8.20
C PHE A 458 6.85 -11.68 8.44
N PRO A 459 6.96 -10.34 8.34
CA PRO A 459 8.25 -9.64 8.49
C PRO A 459 8.93 -9.87 9.84
N LEU A 460 8.18 -10.09 10.92
CA LEU A 460 8.78 -10.33 12.25
C LEU A 460 9.25 -11.78 12.40
N ARG A 461 10.54 -11.99 12.68
CA ARG A 461 11.14 -13.30 13.00
C ARG A 461 10.96 -13.67 14.47
N GLY A 462 11.00 -12.69 15.36
CA GLY A 462 10.85 -12.93 16.80
C GLY A 462 11.01 -11.69 17.65
N ILE A 463 10.95 -11.89 18.96
CA ILE A 463 11.07 -10.85 19.97
C ILE A 463 12.14 -11.25 20.97
N LEU A 464 13.11 -10.37 21.18
CA LEU A 464 14.07 -10.50 22.27
C LEU A 464 13.52 -9.79 23.51
N SER A 465 13.52 -10.49 24.64
CA SER A 465 13.17 -9.97 25.96
C SER A 465 14.30 -10.23 26.93
N PHE A 466 14.40 -9.47 28.01
CA PHE A 466 15.46 -9.64 29.01
C PHE A 466 14.91 -10.02 30.39
N ASP A 467 15.67 -10.81 31.14
CA ASP A 467 15.42 -10.99 32.57
C ASP A 467 16.04 -9.85 33.40
N HIS A 468 15.82 -9.86 34.71
CA HIS A 468 16.34 -8.87 35.65
C HIS A 468 17.87 -8.74 35.69
N ARG A 469 18.62 -9.67 35.07
CA ARG A 469 20.09 -9.68 34.97
C ARG A 469 20.58 -9.44 33.54
N TRP A 470 19.74 -8.83 32.68
CA TRP A 470 20.06 -8.59 31.27
C TRP A 470 20.30 -9.86 30.44
N ARG A 471 19.84 -11.04 30.89
CA ARG A 471 19.98 -12.26 30.09
C ARG A 471 18.94 -12.27 28.96
N PRO A 472 19.37 -12.44 27.71
CA PRO A 472 18.47 -12.43 26.57
C PRO A 472 17.62 -13.71 26.52
N ARG A 473 16.34 -13.55 26.17
CA ARG A 473 15.42 -14.63 25.82
C ARG A 473 14.78 -14.32 24.49
N PHE A 474 15.08 -15.11 23.47
CA PHE A 474 14.47 -14.99 22.15
C PHE A 474 13.18 -15.80 22.07
N THR A 475 12.06 -15.13 21.82
CA THR A 475 10.77 -15.76 21.55
C THR A 475 10.48 -15.67 20.06
N ARG A 476 10.51 -16.82 19.39
CA ARG A 476 10.29 -16.90 17.94
C ARG A 476 8.84 -16.59 17.57
N PHE A 477 8.68 -15.77 16.53
CA PHE A 477 7.40 -15.58 15.88
C PHE A 477 7.07 -16.79 15.00
N PRO A 478 5.83 -17.28 14.97
CA PRO A 478 5.50 -18.52 14.27
C PRO A 478 5.91 -18.49 12.79
N PRO A 479 6.83 -19.35 12.34
CA PRO A 479 7.32 -19.35 10.96
C PRO A 479 6.38 -20.11 10.01
N ALA A 480 5.35 -20.77 10.54
CA ALA A 480 4.37 -21.52 9.76
C ALA A 480 2.97 -21.45 10.38
N VAL A 481 1.95 -21.51 9.53
CA VAL A 481 0.54 -21.55 9.89
C VAL A 481 -0.14 -22.83 9.40
N PRO A 482 -1.24 -23.27 10.05
CA PRO A 482 -2.04 -24.39 9.58
C PRO A 482 -2.57 -24.18 8.15
N ARG A 483 -2.71 -25.28 7.39
CA ARG A 483 -3.21 -25.24 5.99
C ARG A 483 -4.63 -24.65 5.88
N LEU A 484 -5.50 -24.95 6.84
CA LEU A 484 -6.83 -24.34 6.94
C LEU A 484 -6.73 -22.99 7.66
N ARG A 485 -6.84 -21.92 6.88
CA ARG A 485 -6.57 -20.55 7.29
C ARG A 485 -7.87 -19.90 7.74
N HIS A 486 -8.06 -19.72 9.05
CA HIS A 486 -9.08 -18.81 9.55
C HIS A 486 -8.40 -17.72 10.37
N VAL A 487 -8.87 -16.47 10.25
CA VAL A 487 -8.25 -15.30 10.93
C VAL A 487 -8.12 -15.56 12.43
N TRP A 488 -9.11 -16.20 13.02
CA TRP A 488 -9.15 -16.52 14.44
C TRP A 488 -8.11 -17.57 14.83
N THR A 489 -7.84 -18.55 13.97
CA THR A 489 -6.79 -19.56 14.19
C THR A 489 -5.41 -18.92 14.20
N ILE A 490 -5.13 -18.03 13.23
CA ILE A 490 -3.85 -17.29 13.17
C ILE A 490 -3.71 -16.41 14.42
N ARG A 491 -4.75 -15.66 14.78
CA ARG A 491 -4.75 -14.82 15.99
C ARG A 491 -4.49 -15.63 17.27
N ARG A 492 -5.12 -16.80 17.41
CA ARG A 492 -4.93 -17.68 18.58
C ARG A 492 -3.51 -18.24 18.62
N LEU A 493 -2.97 -18.62 17.48
CA LEU A 493 -1.62 -19.15 17.34
C LEU A 493 -0.56 -18.09 17.70
N VAL A 494 -0.67 -16.88 17.15
CA VAL A 494 0.22 -15.76 17.51
C VAL A 494 0.13 -15.43 18.98
N ARG A 495 -1.08 -15.30 19.53
CA ARG A 495 -1.27 -15.03 20.96
C ARG A 495 -0.61 -16.09 21.84
N ARG A 496 -0.74 -17.37 21.48
CA ARG A 496 -0.08 -18.47 22.19
C ARG A 496 1.44 -18.38 22.09
N ALA A 497 1.96 -18.05 20.92
CA ALA A 497 3.41 -17.94 20.68
C ALA A 497 4.04 -16.74 21.40
N LEU A 498 3.30 -15.62 21.52
CA LEU A 498 3.76 -14.41 22.21
C LEU A 498 3.52 -14.44 23.73
N LYS A 499 2.75 -15.42 24.23
CA LYS A 499 2.47 -15.59 25.66
C LYS A 499 3.72 -15.52 26.56
N PRO A 500 4.87 -16.16 26.21
CA PRO A 500 6.09 -16.06 27.02
C PRO A 500 6.67 -14.65 27.16
N VAL A 501 6.32 -13.74 26.24
CA VAL A 501 6.74 -12.33 26.25
C VAL A 501 5.69 -11.45 26.93
N THR A 502 4.40 -11.67 26.66
CA THR A 502 3.33 -10.82 27.17
C THR A 502 3.01 -11.09 28.64
N ASP A 503 3.10 -12.34 29.09
CA ASP A 503 2.75 -12.70 30.47
C ASP A 503 3.66 -12.02 31.51
N PRO A 504 5.00 -12.04 31.38
CA PRO A 504 5.87 -11.31 32.31
C PRO A 504 5.54 -9.83 32.37
N ILE A 505 5.30 -9.18 31.22
CA ILE A 505 4.99 -7.75 31.15
C ILE A 505 3.65 -7.43 31.81
N SER A 506 2.67 -8.33 31.69
CA SER A 506 1.36 -8.15 32.30
C SER A 506 1.45 -8.09 33.83
N GLN A 507 2.38 -8.84 34.42
CA GLN A 507 2.61 -8.98 35.86
C GLN A 507 3.54 -7.91 36.45
N LEU A 508 4.17 -7.07 35.61
CA LEU A 508 5.02 -5.99 36.10
C LEU A 508 4.20 -4.97 36.91
N PRO A 509 4.81 -4.38 37.96
CA PRO A 509 4.19 -3.27 38.68
C PRO A 509 3.96 -2.08 37.73
N PRO A 510 3.04 -1.15 38.07
CA PRO A 510 2.85 0.09 37.33
C PRO A 510 4.19 0.79 37.06
N ALA A 511 4.30 1.50 35.94
CA ALA A 511 5.47 2.31 35.66
C ALA A 511 5.62 3.40 36.75
N PRO A 512 6.86 3.78 37.13
CA PRO A 512 7.07 4.90 38.03
C PRO A 512 6.51 6.18 37.39
N SER A 513 5.75 6.95 38.17
CA SER A 513 5.27 8.26 37.71
C SER A 513 6.47 9.18 37.45
N PRO A 514 6.56 9.89 36.32
CA PRO A 514 7.69 10.76 35.98
C PRO A 514 7.88 11.97 36.91
N ARG A 515 7.05 12.13 37.96
CA ARG A 515 7.07 13.24 38.94
C ARG A 515 7.65 12.89 40.31
N SER A 516 8.45 11.85 40.46
CA SER A 516 9.04 11.48 41.76
C SER A 516 10.57 11.46 41.74
N THR A 517 11.19 12.57 41.35
CA THR A 517 12.62 12.85 41.67
C THR A 517 12.77 13.86 42.82
N ALA A 518 11.68 14.20 43.51
CA ALA A 518 11.70 15.02 44.72
C ALA A 518 11.54 14.17 46.00
N ASP A 519 12.22 13.03 46.09
CA ASP A 519 12.37 12.29 47.35
C ASP A 519 13.87 12.22 47.72
N PRO A 520 14.35 13.04 48.67
CA PRO A 520 15.75 13.05 49.10
C PRO A 520 15.98 11.89 50.08
N GLY A 521 16.05 10.68 49.54
CA GLY A 521 16.22 9.43 50.28
C GLY A 521 17.59 8.78 50.10
N PHE A 522 18.68 9.57 50.02
CA PHE A 522 20.04 9.06 50.18
C PHE A 522 20.81 9.97 51.15
N PRO A 523 21.39 9.43 52.24
CA PRO A 523 22.10 10.23 53.23
C PRO A 523 23.46 10.66 52.65
N GLY A 524 23.55 11.94 52.27
CA GLY A 524 24.84 12.60 52.03
C GLY A 524 25.65 12.73 53.33
N PRO A 525 26.99 12.82 53.24
CA PRO A 525 27.87 12.75 54.40
C PRO A 525 27.67 13.94 55.33
N ALA A 526 27.67 13.66 56.63
CA ALA A 526 27.50 14.63 57.70
C ALA A 526 28.46 15.82 57.56
N ALA A 527 27.90 16.99 57.27
CA ALA A 527 28.56 18.26 57.49
C ALA A 527 28.60 18.52 59.01
N GLN A 528 29.82 18.51 59.57
CA GLN A 528 30.08 18.95 60.94
C GLN A 528 29.75 20.44 61.06
N ASN A 529 28.80 20.76 61.93
CA ASN A 529 28.60 22.10 62.47
C ASN A 529 29.83 22.48 63.31
N THR A 530 30.63 23.42 62.82
CA THR A 530 31.44 24.30 63.68
C THR A 530 30.59 25.50 64.06
N ASP A 531 30.04 25.44 65.27
CA ASP A 531 29.58 26.61 66.02
C ASP A 531 30.81 27.39 66.47
N GLU A 532 31.03 28.57 65.90
CA GLU A 532 31.94 29.58 66.44
C GLU A 532 31.16 30.90 66.56
N SER A 533 30.40 30.98 67.66
CA SER A 533 29.71 32.19 68.12
C SER A 533 30.64 32.96 69.06
N ASP A 534 31.14 34.04 68.51
CA ASP A 534 31.71 35.24 69.15
C ASP A 534 31.05 35.60 70.50
N SER A 535 31.87 35.73 71.54
CA SER A 535 31.51 36.41 72.79
C SER A 535 32.69 37.20 73.33
N THR A 536 32.70 38.50 73.00
CA THR A 536 32.93 39.64 73.90
C THR A 536 34.00 39.52 74.99
N LEU A 537 35.04 40.37 74.90
CA LEU A 537 35.76 40.88 76.07
C LEU A 537 36.09 42.38 75.87
N PRO A 538 35.99 43.22 76.93
CA PRO A 538 36.22 44.65 76.84
C PRO A 538 37.67 45.02 77.20
N LYS A 539 38.24 45.98 76.47
CA LYS A 539 38.86 47.22 76.98
C LYS A 539 39.54 47.99 75.85
#